data_AF-A0A6A3WQL3-F1
#
_entry.id   AF-A0A6A3WQL3-F1
#
_cell.length_a   1.000
_cell.length_b   1.000
_cell.length_c   1.000
_cell.angle_alpha   90.00
_cell.angle_beta   90.00
_cell.angle_gamma   90.00
#
_symmetry.space_group_name_H-M   'P 1'
#
loop_
_entity.id
_entity.type
_entity.pdbx_description
1 polymer ?
#
loop_
_entity_poly.entity_id
_entity_poly.type
_entity_poly.pdbx_seq_one_letter_code
_entity_poly.pdbx_strand_id
1 'polypeptide(L)'
;MCVLLKGESDARILCPMLIFKNKASSYPMQNLPDKISGVSYRTSPSAFINGRLMCEWLREPRCWGPGGPFASSRVLWMDNASGHCGDGVEDTARELGTKVKLFPANATDKVQPADRFPIQRKMFFLKLAAECIRLVNLEKDKNGDNWAKKAMVQCGIDVRRDGVWKIGQLSRELQQVVAAYPEAFEEGYKQGATRASIYNNKTRHSV
;
A
#
# COMPACT_ATOMS: atom_id res chain seq x y z
N MET A 1 7.11 -7.54 8.31
CA MET A 1 6.63 -6.15 8.48
C MET A 1 5.69 -5.92 7.33
N CYS A 2 4.55 -5.27 7.54
CA CYS A 2 3.65 -4.96 6.45
C CYS A 2 3.62 -3.45 6.23
N VAL A 3 3.55 -3.02 4.97
CA VAL A 3 3.35 -1.61 4.57
C VAL A 3 2.12 -1.45 3.68
N LEU A 4 1.40 -0.33 3.83
CA LEU A 4 0.30 0.05 2.94
C LEU A 4 0.72 1.25 2.10
N LEU A 5 0.35 1.21 0.82
CA LEU A 5 0.59 2.32 -0.10
C LEU A 5 -0.71 3.07 -0.36
N LYS A 6 -0.75 4.34 0.04
CA LYS A 6 -1.78 5.29 -0.39
C LYS A 6 -1.42 5.75 -1.80
N GLY A 7 -2.41 5.76 -2.69
CA GLY A 7 -2.23 6.25 -4.06
C GLY A 7 -2.58 7.71 -4.28
N GLU A 8 -2.63 8.08 -5.56
CA GLU A 8 -3.04 9.41 -6.08
C GLU A 8 -1.99 10.52 -5.85
N SER A 9 -2.43 11.79 -5.89
CA SER A 9 -1.57 12.98 -5.82
C SER A 9 -0.78 13.09 -4.51
N ASP A 10 -1.20 12.37 -3.48
CA ASP A 10 -0.61 12.31 -2.15
C ASP A 10 -0.09 10.89 -1.85
N ALA A 11 0.48 10.23 -2.88
CA ALA A 11 1.00 8.88 -2.75
C ALA A 11 2.09 8.79 -1.68
N ARG A 12 1.97 7.85 -0.73
CA ARG A 12 2.92 7.65 0.37
C ARG A 12 2.81 6.26 0.98
N ILE A 13 3.86 5.85 1.68
CA ILE A 13 3.81 4.70 2.59
C ILE A 13 3.09 5.13 3.87
N LEU A 14 2.04 4.41 4.26
CA LEU A 14 1.32 4.63 5.51
C LEU A 14 2.05 3.99 6.70
N CYS A 15 1.56 4.27 7.91
CA CYS A 15 2.10 3.70 9.15
C CYS A 15 2.27 2.17 9.03
N PRO A 16 3.52 1.65 9.05
CA PRO A 16 3.78 0.22 8.96
C PRO A 16 3.28 -0.52 10.20
N MET A 17 2.97 -1.80 10.02
CA MET A 17 2.72 -2.73 11.13
C MET A 17 3.83 -3.75 11.23
N LEU A 18 4.49 -3.81 12.40
CA LEU A 18 5.35 -4.93 12.77
C LEU A 18 4.49 -6.05 13.38
N ILE A 19 4.74 -7.29 12.98
CA ILE A 19 4.04 -8.45 13.53
C ILE A 19 5.07 -9.28 14.29
N PHE A 20 4.91 -9.34 15.61
CA PHE A 20 5.80 -10.14 16.44
C PHE A 20 5.22 -11.53 16.69
N LYS A 21 6.09 -12.55 16.67
CA LYS A 21 5.71 -13.90 17.07
C LYS A 21 5.33 -13.92 18.55
N ASN A 22 4.10 -14.32 18.85
CA ASN A 22 3.57 -14.47 20.20
C ASN A 22 2.45 -15.51 20.20
N LYS A 23 2.64 -16.65 20.89
CA LYS A 23 1.61 -17.71 20.95
C LYS A 23 0.29 -17.22 21.54
N ALA A 24 0.34 -16.32 22.52
CA ALA A 24 -0.86 -15.78 23.17
C ALA A 24 -1.58 -14.73 22.32
N SER A 25 -0.97 -14.24 21.24
CA SER A 25 -1.46 -13.09 20.44
C SER A 25 -1.82 -11.88 21.31
N SER A 26 -1.16 -11.73 22.46
CA SER A 26 -1.46 -10.66 23.41
C SER A 26 -1.00 -9.30 22.86
N TYR A 27 -1.82 -8.28 23.11
CA TYR A 27 -1.55 -6.90 22.74
C TYR A 27 -2.10 -5.96 23.84
N PRO A 28 -1.31 -5.00 24.35
CA PRO A 28 0.14 -4.88 24.12
C PRO A 28 0.93 -6.06 24.73
N MET A 29 2.14 -6.31 24.22
CA MET A 29 3.08 -7.24 24.86
C MET A 29 3.60 -6.65 26.19
N GLN A 30 3.85 -7.53 27.16
CA GLN A 30 4.48 -7.15 28.43
C GLN A 30 5.78 -6.39 28.17
N ASN A 31 5.95 -5.25 28.83
CA ASN A 31 7.11 -4.35 28.70
C ASN A 31 7.36 -3.75 27.31
N LEU A 32 6.38 -3.82 26.39
CA LEU A 32 6.47 -3.19 25.07
C LEU A 32 5.21 -2.33 24.80
N PRO A 33 5.12 -1.10 25.30
CA PRO A 33 4.00 -0.24 24.99
C PRO A 33 3.98 0.15 23.50
N ASP A 34 2.81 0.10 22.85
CA ASP A 34 2.64 0.54 21.45
C ASP A 34 2.41 2.05 21.37
N LYS A 35 3.45 2.83 21.72
CA LYS A 35 3.38 4.30 21.81
C LYS A 35 4.27 5.05 20.82
N ILE A 36 4.98 4.33 19.95
CA ILE A 36 5.89 4.95 19.00
C ILE A 36 5.07 5.51 17.84
N SER A 37 5.20 6.82 17.60
CA SER A 37 4.53 7.49 16.48
C SER A 37 5.10 7.01 15.14
N GLY A 38 4.26 6.88 14.12
CA GLY A 38 4.68 6.47 12.78
C GLY A 38 4.95 4.98 12.60
N VAL A 39 4.65 4.14 13.59
CA VAL A 39 4.65 2.67 13.48
C VAL A 39 3.59 2.11 14.42
N SER A 40 3.06 0.94 14.11
CA SER A 40 2.26 0.13 15.04
C SER A 40 2.82 -1.28 15.12
N TYR A 41 2.41 -2.04 16.13
CA TYR A 41 2.67 -3.47 16.10
C TYR A 41 1.46 -4.28 16.55
N ARG A 42 1.40 -5.51 16.04
CA ARG A 42 0.52 -6.56 16.55
C ARG A 42 1.31 -7.83 16.77
N THR A 43 0.65 -8.83 17.31
CA THR A 43 1.27 -10.13 17.53
C THR A 43 0.40 -11.26 17.00
N SER A 44 1.04 -12.31 16.51
CA SER A 44 0.37 -13.54 16.10
C SER A 44 1.24 -14.75 16.42
N PRO A 45 0.67 -15.97 16.50
CA PRO A 45 1.45 -17.16 16.81
C PRO A 45 2.48 -17.48 15.72
N SER A 46 2.20 -17.10 14.47
CA SER A 46 3.03 -17.35 13.30
C SER A 46 3.95 -16.19 12.93
N ALA A 47 3.74 -14.99 13.49
CA ALA A 47 4.35 -13.73 13.05
C ALA A 47 3.98 -13.28 11.62
N PHE A 48 3.03 -13.96 10.98
CA PHE A 48 2.48 -13.55 9.69
C PHE A 48 1.17 -12.77 9.88
N ILE A 49 0.85 -11.96 8.88
CA ILE A 49 -0.44 -11.26 8.77
C ILE A 49 -1.57 -12.28 8.55
N ASN A 50 -2.75 -11.98 9.09
CA ASN A 50 -3.99 -12.69 8.83
C ASN A 50 -5.15 -11.69 8.76
N GLY A 51 -6.34 -12.13 8.33
CA GLY A 51 -7.49 -11.24 8.14
C GLY A 51 -7.84 -10.43 9.40
N ARG A 52 -7.78 -11.03 10.60
CA ARG A 52 -7.99 -10.29 11.86
C ARG A 52 -6.99 -9.15 12.02
N LEU A 53 -5.70 -9.44 11.90
CA LEU A 53 -4.65 -8.42 12.03
C LEU A 53 -4.76 -7.33 10.96
N MET A 54 -5.19 -7.71 9.75
CA MET A 54 -5.44 -6.76 8.67
C MET A 54 -6.58 -5.80 9.03
N CYS A 55 -7.69 -6.31 9.57
CA CYS A 55 -8.79 -5.48 10.08
C CYS A 55 -8.34 -4.54 11.22
N GLU A 56 -7.52 -5.04 12.14
CA GLU A 56 -6.95 -4.22 13.22
C GLU A 56 -6.04 -3.11 12.69
N TRP A 57 -5.31 -3.38 11.61
CA TRP A 57 -4.44 -2.39 10.97
C TRP A 57 -5.22 -1.36 10.16
N LEU A 58 -6.28 -1.77 9.46
CA LEU A 58 -7.21 -0.83 8.83
C LEU A 58 -7.85 0.10 9.88
N ARG A 59 -8.14 -0.39 11.09
CA ARG A 59 -8.69 0.48 12.15
C ARG A 59 -7.64 1.28 12.92
N GLU A 60 -6.35 1.15 12.62
CA GLU A 60 -5.28 1.84 13.35
C GLU A 60 -5.25 3.34 13.01
N PRO A 61 -5.60 4.25 13.94
CA PRO A 61 -5.74 5.68 13.64
C PRO A 61 -4.44 6.32 13.13
N ARG A 62 -3.28 5.82 13.59
CA ARG A 62 -1.95 6.29 13.15
C ARG A 62 -1.72 6.10 11.64
N CYS A 63 -2.45 5.19 10.99
CA CYS A 63 -2.34 4.92 9.55
C CYS A 63 -2.98 6.00 8.66
N TRP A 64 -3.90 6.80 9.19
CA TRP A 64 -4.81 7.57 8.35
C TRP A 64 -4.46 9.06 8.19
N GLY A 65 -3.50 9.54 9.00
CA GLY A 65 -3.10 10.94 9.03
C GLY A 65 -4.14 11.84 9.70
N PRO A 66 -4.00 13.17 9.56
CA PRO A 66 -4.95 14.12 10.13
C PRO A 66 -6.38 13.86 9.60
N GLY A 67 -7.35 13.73 10.49
CA GLY A 67 -8.76 13.43 10.18
C GLY A 67 -9.17 11.97 10.35
N GLY A 68 -8.22 11.04 10.53
CA GLY A 68 -8.54 9.64 10.81
C GLY A 68 -9.10 8.86 9.60
N PRO A 69 -9.56 7.62 9.82
CA PRO A 69 -9.93 6.70 8.73
C PRO A 69 -11.12 7.16 7.89
N PHE A 70 -12.02 7.98 8.45
CA PHE A 70 -13.25 8.43 7.78
C PHE A 70 -13.10 9.78 7.04
N ALA A 71 -11.91 10.38 7.03
CA ALA A 71 -11.71 11.75 6.51
C ALA A 71 -11.98 11.90 5.00
N SER A 72 -11.87 10.83 4.22
CA SER A 72 -11.94 10.88 2.75
C SER A 72 -11.97 9.47 2.17
N SER A 73 -12.61 9.27 1.03
CA SER A 73 -12.46 8.01 0.28
C SER A 73 -11.04 7.88 -0.28
N ARG A 74 -10.49 6.66 -0.26
CA ARG A 74 -9.10 6.39 -0.64
C ARG A 74 -8.96 5.05 -1.35
N VAL A 75 -7.85 4.88 -2.07
CA VAL A 75 -7.39 3.59 -2.58
C VAL A 75 -6.15 3.15 -1.82
N LEU A 76 -6.23 1.98 -1.19
CA LEU A 76 -5.09 1.30 -0.56
C LEU A 76 -4.63 0.14 -1.44
N TRP A 77 -3.34 0.11 -1.72
CA TRP A 77 -2.71 -1.00 -2.42
C TRP A 77 -1.94 -1.91 -1.45
N MET A 78 -2.16 -3.21 -1.58
CA MET A 78 -1.61 -4.26 -0.71
C MET A 78 -0.99 -5.37 -1.54
N ASP A 79 0.01 -6.08 -0.99
CA ASP A 79 0.50 -7.29 -1.65
C ASP A 79 -0.57 -8.40 -1.61
N ASN A 80 -0.36 -9.48 -2.36
CA ASN A 80 -1.33 -10.55 -2.52
C ASN A 80 -1.23 -11.64 -1.43
N ALA A 81 -0.63 -11.35 -0.26
CA ALA A 81 -0.60 -12.30 0.84
C ALA A 81 -2.03 -12.65 1.29
N SER A 82 -2.26 -13.94 1.57
CA SER A 82 -3.60 -14.47 1.91
C SER A 82 -4.24 -13.81 3.13
N GLY A 83 -3.44 -13.22 4.02
CA GLY A 83 -3.93 -12.46 5.18
C GLY A 83 -4.49 -11.07 4.84
N HIS A 84 -4.35 -10.60 3.59
CA HIS A 84 -4.86 -9.31 3.12
C HIS A 84 -6.22 -9.40 2.42
N CYS A 85 -6.73 -10.61 2.19
CA CYS A 85 -8.00 -10.85 1.52
C CYS A 85 -8.98 -11.64 2.40
N GLY A 86 -10.29 -11.47 2.15
CA GLY A 86 -11.39 -12.13 2.84
C GLY A 86 -12.48 -11.16 3.30
N ASP A 87 -13.71 -11.67 3.45
CA ASP A 87 -14.93 -10.87 3.66
C ASP A 87 -14.79 -9.82 4.76
N GLY A 88 -14.22 -10.19 5.91
CA GLY A 88 -14.02 -9.25 7.03
C GLY A 88 -13.07 -8.09 6.72
N VAL A 89 -12.07 -8.29 5.86
CA VAL A 89 -11.12 -7.24 5.45
C VAL A 89 -11.80 -6.29 4.47
N GLU A 90 -12.53 -6.82 3.49
CA GLU A 90 -13.27 -6.03 2.51
C GLU A 90 -14.38 -5.22 3.16
N ASP A 91 -15.11 -5.81 4.11
CA ASP A 91 -16.16 -5.13 4.87
C ASP A 91 -15.60 -4.03 5.76
N THR A 92 -14.47 -4.30 6.44
CA THR A 92 -13.78 -3.28 7.23
C THR A 92 -13.31 -2.12 6.33
N ALA A 93 -12.76 -2.41 5.15
CA ALA A 93 -12.34 -1.36 4.23
C ALA A 93 -13.53 -0.52 3.72
N ARG A 94 -14.65 -1.18 3.40
CA ARG A 94 -15.90 -0.55 2.96
C ARG A 94 -16.47 0.38 4.03
N GLU A 95 -16.50 -0.06 5.30
CA GLU A 95 -16.90 0.73 6.46
C GLU A 95 -16.09 2.04 6.55
N LEU A 96 -14.79 1.96 6.29
CA LEU A 96 -13.87 3.10 6.32
C LEU A 96 -13.85 3.92 5.03
N GLY A 97 -14.79 3.70 4.10
CA GLY A 97 -14.82 4.41 2.81
C GLY A 97 -13.59 4.14 1.92
N THR A 98 -12.88 3.04 2.17
CA THR A 98 -11.60 2.71 1.56
C THR A 98 -11.76 1.58 0.53
N LYS A 99 -11.19 1.77 -0.66
CA LYS A 99 -11.08 0.74 -1.70
C LYS A 99 -9.75 0.02 -1.54
N VAL A 100 -9.77 -1.28 -1.26
CA VAL A 100 -8.57 -2.12 -1.25
C VAL A 100 -8.33 -2.68 -2.65
N LYS A 101 -7.10 -2.62 -3.10
CA LYS A 101 -6.64 -3.23 -4.34
C LYS A 101 -5.37 -4.03 -4.08
N LEU A 102 -5.25 -5.17 -4.75
CA LEU A 102 -4.07 -6.01 -4.64
C LEU A 102 -3.08 -5.67 -5.77
N PHE A 103 -1.79 -5.68 -5.43
CA PHE A 103 -0.74 -5.65 -6.43
C PHE A 103 -0.79 -6.91 -7.31
N PRO A 104 -0.28 -6.83 -8.55
CA PRO A 104 0.02 -8.02 -9.34
C PRO A 104 0.89 -9.00 -8.53
N ALA A 105 0.69 -10.30 -8.75
CA ALA A 105 1.51 -11.32 -8.11
C ALA A 105 3.00 -11.07 -8.36
N ASN A 106 3.84 -11.36 -7.35
CA ASN A 106 5.29 -11.20 -7.39
C ASN A 106 5.78 -9.74 -7.60
N ALA A 107 5.03 -8.75 -7.13
CA ALA A 107 5.46 -7.35 -7.13
C ALA A 107 5.94 -6.85 -5.76
N THR A 108 5.91 -7.69 -4.72
CA THR A 108 6.22 -7.32 -3.32
C THR A 108 7.59 -6.66 -3.15
N ASP A 109 8.61 -7.18 -3.83
CA ASP A 109 9.99 -6.67 -3.83
C ASP A 109 10.14 -5.25 -4.41
N LYS A 110 9.16 -4.83 -5.23
CA LYS A 110 9.09 -3.50 -5.86
C LYS A 110 8.31 -2.50 -5.01
N VAL A 111 7.45 -2.99 -4.11
CA VAL A 111 6.45 -2.17 -3.36
C VAL A 111 6.69 -2.18 -1.85
N GLN A 112 7.54 -3.06 -1.33
CA GLN A 112 7.94 -3.10 0.08
C GLN A 112 9.46 -2.85 0.24
N PRO A 113 9.89 -1.58 0.39
CA PRO A 113 11.31 -1.25 0.60
C PRO A 113 11.85 -1.79 1.92
N ALA A 114 10.92 -2.19 2.79
CA ALA A 114 11.10 -2.65 4.14
C ALA A 114 11.63 -4.10 4.23
N ASP A 115 11.50 -4.90 3.16
CA ASP A 115 12.05 -6.26 3.04
C ASP A 115 13.58 -6.27 2.85
N ARG A 116 14.20 -5.11 2.61
CA ARG A 116 15.65 -4.96 2.43
C ARG A 116 16.42 -4.82 3.75
N PHE A 117 15.75 -4.81 4.92
CA PHE A 117 16.39 -4.53 6.21
C PHE A 117 16.30 -5.73 7.18
N PRO A 118 17.43 -6.29 7.67
CA PRO A 118 17.44 -7.33 8.70
C PRO A 118 17.16 -6.76 10.11
N ILE A 119 16.42 -7.50 10.95
CA ILE A 119 15.81 -7.00 12.20
C ILE A 119 16.10 -7.95 13.41
N GLN A 120 17.00 -7.58 14.35
CA GLN A 120 17.06 -8.03 15.79
C GLN A 120 17.19 -6.91 16.90
N ARG A 121 16.31 -6.95 17.96
CA ARG A 121 15.90 -5.94 19.01
C ARG A 121 14.58 -5.11 18.83
N LYS A 122 13.47 -5.54 19.47
CA LYS A 122 12.07 -5.05 19.30
C LYS A 122 11.81 -3.53 19.40
N MET A 123 12.27 -2.84 20.45
CA MET A 123 12.04 -1.38 20.60
C MET A 123 12.88 -0.54 19.63
N PHE A 124 14.11 -0.99 19.38
CA PHE A 124 14.97 -0.41 18.36
C PHE A 124 14.29 -0.48 16.98
N PHE A 125 13.55 -1.56 16.69
CA PHE A 125 12.82 -1.65 15.42
C PHE A 125 11.63 -0.77 15.26
N LEU A 126 10.85 -0.57 16.31
CA LEU A 126 9.72 0.33 16.18
C LEU A 126 10.22 1.74 15.82
N LYS A 127 11.29 2.21 16.50
CA LYS A 127 11.91 3.49 16.17
C LYS A 127 12.57 3.49 14.79
N LEU A 128 13.32 2.44 14.45
CA LEU A 128 14.00 2.31 13.16
C LEU A 128 12.99 2.26 12.01
N ALA A 129 11.93 1.45 12.12
CA ALA A 129 10.91 1.32 11.09
C ALA A 129 10.15 2.65 10.88
N ALA A 130 9.76 3.32 11.97
CA ALA A 130 9.14 4.64 11.88
C ALA A 130 10.05 5.66 11.18
N GLU A 131 11.34 5.68 11.53
CA GLU A 131 12.31 6.59 10.96
C GLU A 131 12.62 6.26 9.49
N CYS A 132 12.80 4.99 9.14
CA CYS A 132 12.98 4.54 7.76
C CYS A 132 11.81 4.97 6.88
N ILE A 133 10.55 4.75 7.31
CA ILE A 133 9.38 5.16 6.54
C ILE A 133 9.28 6.68 6.42
N ARG A 134 9.61 7.42 7.48
CA ARG A 134 9.67 8.89 7.44
C ARG A 134 10.68 9.36 6.38
N LEU A 135 11.89 8.83 6.40
CA LEU A 135 12.96 9.17 5.46
C LEU A 135 12.59 8.81 4.02
N VAL A 136 12.06 7.60 3.78
CA VAL A 136 11.63 7.15 2.44
C VAL A 136 10.48 8.00 1.89
N ASN A 137 9.53 8.43 2.73
CA ASN A 137 8.45 9.32 2.29
C ASN A 137 8.93 10.76 2.00
N LEU A 138 10.01 11.21 2.65
CA LEU A 138 10.62 12.52 2.41
C LEU A 138 11.54 12.53 1.20
N GLU A 139 12.14 11.39 0.86
CA GLU A 139 12.99 11.25 -0.30
C GLU A 139 12.20 11.50 -1.58
N LYS A 140 12.63 12.51 -2.33
CA LYS A 140 12.06 12.90 -3.61
C LYS A 140 13.19 12.98 -4.63
N ASP A 141 12.91 12.53 -5.84
CA ASP A 141 13.85 12.69 -6.93
C ASP A 141 13.86 14.13 -7.49
N LYS A 142 14.69 14.38 -8.50
CA LYS A 142 14.79 15.69 -9.18
C LYS A 142 13.47 16.22 -9.76
N ASN A 143 12.51 15.32 -10.02
CA ASN A 143 11.18 15.70 -10.49
C ASN A 143 10.23 15.93 -9.32
N GLY A 144 10.64 15.67 -8.09
CA GLY A 144 9.85 15.77 -6.86
C GLY A 144 9.03 14.53 -6.55
N ASP A 145 9.23 13.41 -7.26
CA ASP A 145 8.46 12.18 -7.06
C ASP A 145 9.09 11.36 -5.94
N ASN A 146 8.24 10.91 -5.01
CA ASN A 146 8.67 10.06 -3.90
C ASN A 146 8.64 8.58 -4.28
N TRP A 147 9.18 7.76 -3.38
CA TRP A 147 9.28 6.32 -3.59
C TRP A 147 7.93 5.65 -3.88
N ALA A 148 6.88 6.01 -3.14
CA ALA A 148 5.54 5.43 -3.32
C ALA A 148 4.97 5.73 -4.71
N LYS A 149 5.08 6.99 -5.17
CA LYS A 149 4.66 7.38 -6.51
C LYS A 149 5.41 6.61 -7.59
N LYS A 150 6.72 6.43 -7.42
CA LYS A 150 7.56 5.64 -8.35
C LYS A 150 7.14 4.19 -8.40
N ALA A 151 6.91 3.55 -7.25
CA ALA A 151 6.49 2.16 -7.17
C ALA A 151 5.14 1.95 -7.88
N MET A 152 4.18 2.85 -7.69
CA MET A 152 2.88 2.77 -8.38
C MET A 152 3.00 2.87 -9.90
N VAL A 153 3.84 3.78 -10.40
CA VAL A 153 4.12 3.89 -11.84
C VAL A 153 4.80 2.62 -12.36
N GLN A 154 5.80 2.11 -11.65
CA GLN A 154 6.55 0.91 -12.04
C GLN A 154 5.70 -0.37 -12.03
N CYS A 155 4.63 -0.39 -11.24
CA CYS A 155 3.64 -1.47 -11.18
C CYS A 155 2.46 -1.28 -12.16
N GLY A 156 2.46 -0.22 -12.98
CA GLY A 156 1.37 0.07 -13.93
C GLY A 156 0.07 0.51 -13.27
N ILE A 157 0.14 0.94 -12.01
CA ILE A 157 -1.00 1.34 -11.19
C ILE A 157 -1.33 2.83 -11.34
N ASP A 158 -0.34 3.63 -11.69
CA ASP A 158 -0.44 5.08 -11.80
C ASP A 158 0.42 5.58 -12.97
N VAL A 159 0.23 6.84 -13.35
CA VAL A 159 1.01 7.53 -14.38
C VAL A 159 1.92 8.60 -13.76
N ARG A 160 2.92 9.02 -14.53
CA ARG A 160 3.73 10.17 -14.18
C ARG A 160 2.91 11.48 -14.23
N ARG A 161 3.53 12.58 -13.81
CA ARG A 161 2.89 13.90 -13.74
C ARG A 161 2.38 14.44 -15.07
N ASP A 162 2.95 13.99 -16.19
CA ASP A 162 2.47 14.36 -17.52
C ASP A 162 1.08 13.76 -17.82
N GLY A 163 0.58 12.86 -16.97
CA GLY A 163 -0.70 12.18 -17.16
C GLY A 163 -0.68 11.17 -18.30
N VAL A 164 0.49 10.94 -18.91
CA VAL A 164 0.63 10.08 -20.09
C VAL A 164 1.26 8.75 -19.69
N TRP A 165 0.50 7.69 -19.94
CA TRP A 165 0.97 6.33 -19.74
C TRP A 165 1.97 5.93 -20.83
N LYS A 166 3.13 5.38 -20.44
CA LYS A 166 4.16 4.93 -21.39
C LYS A 166 4.77 3.62 -20.87
N ILE A 167 4.93 2.61 -21.74
CA ILE A 167 5.50 1.29 -21.37
C ILE A 167 6.87 1.44 -20.70
N GLY A 168 7.71 2.36 -21.17
CA GLY A 168 9.04 2.60 -20.59
C GLY A 168 9.04 3.11 -19.14
N GLN A 169 7.86 3.44 -18.58
CA GLN A 169 7.72 3.79 -17.17
C GLN A 169 7.60 2.56 -16.26
N LEU A 170 7.23 1.40 -16.81
CA LEU A 170 7.05 0.15 -16.08
C LEU A 170 8.38 -0.46 -15.65
N SER A 171 8.33 -1.32 -14.64
CA SER A 171 9.44 -2.22 -14.33
C SER A 171 9.76 -3.15 -15.51
N ARG A 172 11.02 -3.59 -15.63
CA ARG A 172 11.50 -4.41 -16.77
C ARG A 172 10.65 -5.67 -16.96
N GLU A 173 10.25 -6.31 -15.87
CA GLU A 173 9.47 -7.54 -15.88
C GLU A 173 8.07 -7.27 -16.44
N LEU A 174 7.43 -6.15 -16.08
CA LEU A 174 6.14 -5.79 -16.66
C LEU A 174 6.28 -5.36 -18.13
N GLN A 175 7.39 -4.73 -18.53
CA GLN A 175 7.67 -4.48 -19.94
C GLN A 175 7.78 -5.80 -20.72
N GLN A 176 8.40 -6.82 -20.14
CA GLN A 176 8.49 -8.17 -20.74
C GLN A 176 7.11 -8.83 -20.86
N VAL A 177 6.25 -8.69 -19.86
CA VAL A 177 4.86 -9.20 -19.94
C VAL A 177 4.09 -8.49 -21.05
N VAL A 178 4.19 -7.16 -21.15
CA VAL A 178 3.54 -6.39 -22.23
C VAL A 178 4.08 -6.84 -23.61
N ALA A 179 5.39 -7.04 -23.73
CA ALA A 179 6.00 -7.53 -24.97
C ALA A 179 5.58 -8.96 -25.35
N ALA A 180 5.32 -9.82 -24.36
CA ALA A 180 4.86 -11.19 -24.58
C ALA A 180 3.37 -11.27 -24.98
N TYR A 181 2.56 -10.29 -24.57
CA TYR A 181 1.11 -10.28 -24.79
C TYR A 181 0.61 -8.92 -25.34
N PRO A 182 1.09 -8.45 -26.49
CA PRO A 182 0.82 -7.09 -26.99
C PRO A 182 -0.66 -6.86 -27.33
N GLU A 183 -1.34 -7.86 -27.91
CA GLU A 183 -2.76 -7.76 -28.29
C GLU A 183 -3.67 -7.66 -27.06
N ALA A 184 -3.45 -8.54 -26.07
CA ALA A 184 -4.20 -8.53 -24.81
C ALA A 184 -3.95 -7.24 -24.01
N PHE A 185 -2.72 -6.72 -24.05
CA PHE A 185 -2.39 -5.43 -23.47
C PHE A 185 -3.17 -4.29 -24.14
N GLU A 186 -3.18 -4.23 -25.48
CA GLU A 186 -3.88 -3.16 -26.20
C GLU A 186 -5.40 -3.22 -26.04
N GLU A 187 -5.96 -4.42 -26.00
CA GLU A 187 -7.38 -4.60 -25.71
C GLU A 187 -7.72 -4.07 -24.30
N GLY A 188 -6.94 -4.47 -23.29
CA GLY A 188 -7.12 -3.99 -21.91
C GLY A 188 -6.94 -2.47 -21.79
N TYR A 189 -5.96 -1.90 -22.50
CA TYR A 189 -5.73 -0.45 -22.52
C TYR A 189 -6.92 0.32 -23.10
N LYS A 190 -7.45 -0.13 -24.25
CA LYS A 190 -8.65 0.47 -24.87
C LYS A 190 -9.86 0.40 -23.95
N GLN A 191 -10.13 -0.77 -23.35
CA GLN A 191 -11.23 -0.95 -22.40
C GLN A 191 -11.10 -0.01 -21.18
N GLY A 192 -9.87 0.15 -20.66
CA GLY A 192 -9.57 1.07 -19.57
C GLY A 192 -9.81 2.54 -19.94
N ALA A 193 -9.33 2.97 -21.11
CA ALA A 193 -9.51 4.34 -21.61
C ALA A 193 -10.99 4.67 -21.83
N THR A 194 -11.77 3.75 -22.40
CA THR A 194 -13.22 3.91 -22.59
C THR A 194 -13.94 4.07 -21.25
N ARG A 195 -13.60 3.25 -20.24
CA ARG A 195 -14.19 3.37 -18.89
C ARG A 195 -13.88 4.71 -18.22
N ALA A 196 -12.65 5.20 -18.35
CA ALA A 196 -12.24 6.50 -17.81
C ALA A 196 -12.98 7.67 -18.47
N SER A 197 -13.18 7.62 -19.79
CA SER A 197 -13.96 8.61 -20.55
C SER A 197 -15.42 8.68 -20.09
N ILE A 198 -16.06 7.51 -19.90
CA ILE A 198 -17.44 7.42 -19.40
C ILE A 198 -17.57 8.01 -18.00
N TYR A 199 -16.60 7.75 -17.11
CA TYR A 199 -16.62 8.26 -15.74
C TYR A 199 -16.52 9.79 -15.71
N ASN A 200 -15.63 10.38 -16.51
CA ASN A 200 -15.46 11.83 -16.62
C ASN A 200 -16.69 12.54 -17.20
N ASN A 201 -17.43 11.90 -18.11
CA ASN A 201 -18.68 12.44 -18.66
C ASN A 201 -19.83 12.41 -17.63
N LYS A 202 -19.94 11.35 -16.81
CA LYS A 202 -20.95 11.30 -15.74
C LYS A 202 -20.74 12.40 -14.68
N THR A 203 -19.50 12.68 -14.31
CA THR A 203 -19.19 13.75 -13.34
C THR A 203 -19.44 15.16 -13.89
N ARG A 204 -19.41 15.36 -15.22
CA ARG A 204 -19.73 16.66 -15.85
C ARG A 204 -21.22 16.95 -15.98
N HIS A 205 -22.09 15.95 -15.88
CA HIS A 205 -23.55 16.12 -15.93
C HIS A 205 -24.21 16.10 -14.56
N SER A 206 -23.41 16.12 -13.49
CA SER A 206 -23.87 16.12 -12.10
C SER A 206 -23.55 17.44 -11.37
N VAL A 207 -23.26 18.51 -12.11
CA VAL A 207 -23.06 19.88 -11.59
C VAL A 207 -24.24 20.75 -12.01
#